data_AF-A0A1I2Y8X1-F1
#
_entry.id   AF-A0A1I2Y8X1-F1
#
_cell.length_a   1.000
_cell.length_b   1.000
_cell.length_c   1.000
_cell.angle_alpha   90.00
_cell.angle_beta   90.00
_cell.angle_gamma   90.00
#
_symmetry.space_group_name_H-M   'P 1'
#
loop_
_entity.id
_entity.type
_entity.pdbx_description
1 polymer ?
#
loop_
_entity_poly.entity_id
_entity_poly.type
_entity_poly.pdbx_seq_one_letter_code
_entity_poly.pdbx_strand_id
1 'polypeptide(L)'
;MKPESKHLFREVNWIRAWPVSGIIMEELRIESKESDYQELIQKWLEIGNNNPWIRDSYDPPFTKESFYRCDTLEELYFEISKGNWCLAQAFYLGNIAFINQVDGGDEWLVIRGALPFESITVRRFKPDEFSNFYNRCIKATDEELTELMY
;
A
#
# COMPACT_ATOMS: atom_id res chain seq x y z
N MET A 1 -51.38 -41.74 -15.66
CA MET A 1 -51.65 -40.37 -15.20
C MET A 1 -50.76 -40.12 -14.00
N LYS A 2 -49.71 -39.31 -14.15
CA LYS A 2 -48.65 -39.08 -13.15
C LYS A 2 -49.12 -38.03 -12.14
N PRO A 3 -48.76 -38.10 -10.84
CA PRO A 3 -48.93 -36.97 -9.94
C PRO A 3 -47.75 -35.99 -10.10
N GLU A 4 -48.07 -34.71 -10.28
CA GLU A 4 -47.12 -33.61 -10.40
C GLU A 4 -46.51 -33.26 -9.02
N SER A 5 -45.20 -33.40 -8.91
CA SER A 5 -44.41 -33.02 -7.74
C SER A 5 -44.11 -31.51 -7.77
N LYS A 6 -44.66 -30.79 -6.80
CA LYS A 6 -44.33 -29.38 -6.51
C LYS A 6 -42.86 -29.29 -6.07
N HIS A 7 -42.02 -28.67 -6.89
CA HIS A 7 -40.67 -28.28 -6.50
C HIS A 7 -40.73 -27.03 -5.62
N LEU A 8 -40.70 -27.23 -4.30
CA LEU A 8 -40.32 -26.22 -3.32
C LEU A 8 -38.80 -26.06 -3.36
N PHE A 9 -38.30 -25.06 -4.08
CA PHE A 9 -36.94 -24.57 -3.89
C PHE A 9 -36.87 -23.96 -2.48
N ARG A 10 -36.23 -24.69 -1.57
CA ARG A 10 -35.86 -24.16 -0.25
C ARG A 10 -34.60 -23.32 -0.43
N GLU A 11 -34.72 -22.01 -0.20
CA GLU A 11 -33.59 -21.12 0.04
C GLU A 11 -32.76 -21.68 1.20
N VAL A 12 -31.50 -22.01 0.93
CA VAL A 12 -30.56 -22.44 1.95
C VAL A 12 -29.92 -21.18 2.51
N ASN A 13 -30.43 -20.76 3.66
CA ASN A 13 -29.90 -19.65 4.44
C ASN A 13 -28.63 -20.16 5.17
N TRP A 14 -27.45 -19.97 4.56
CA TRP A 14 -26.17 -20.52 5.02
C TRP A 14 -25.57 -19.82 6.26
N ILE A 15 -26.32 -18.93 6.92
CA ILE A 15 -25.84 -18.26 8.14
C ILE A 15 -26.36 -19.00 9.38
N ARG A 16 -25.75 -20.15 9.66
CA ARG A 16 -25.79 -20.76 11.00
C ARG A 16 -24.35 -21.05 11.44
N ALA A 17 -23.99 -20.47 12.58
CA ALA A 17 -22.68 -20.47 13.20
C ALA A 17 -22.03 -21.87 13.27
N TRP A 18 -20.93 -22.06 12.54
CA TRP A 18 -19.95 -23.11 12.77
C TRP A 18 -18.78 -22.51 13.55
N PRO A 19 -18.13 -23.26 14.46
CA PRO A 19 -16.90 -22.81 15.09
C PRO A 19 -15.81 -22.81 14.02
N VAL A 20 -15.57 -21.64 13.42
CA VAL A 20 -14.46 -21.43 12.48
C VAL A 20 -13.17 -21.71 13.24
N SER A 21 -12.36 -22.66 12.78
CA SER A 21 -11.10 -23.00 13.44
C SER A 21 -10.13 -21.81 13.36
N GLY A 22 -9.19 -21.72 14.31
CA GLY A 22 -8.21 -20.62 14.33
C GLY A 22 -7.36 -20.50 13.06
N ILE A 23 -7.19 -21.60 12.32
CA ILE A 23 -6.48 -21.62 11.03
C ILE A 23 -7.28 -20.84 9.97
N ILE A 24 -8.58 -21.10 9.86
CA ILE A 24 -9.44 -20.42 8.88
C ILE A 24 -9.54 -18.91 9.20
N MET A 25 -9.53 -18.53 10.48
CA MET A 25 -9.54 -17.11 10.87
C MET A 25 -8.25 -16.38 10.46
N GLU A 26 -7.09 -17.03 10.56
CA GLU A 26 -5.82 -16.42 10.14
C GLU A 26 -5.71 -16.34 8.60
N GLU A 27 -6.17 -17.37 7.87
CA GLU A 27 -6.26 -17.34 6.40
C GLU A 27 -7.16 -16.18 5.94
N LEU A 28 -8.38 -16.05 6.48
CA LEU A 28 -9.29 -14.96 6.17
C LEU A 28 -8.69 -13.58 6.50
N ARG A 29 -7.90 -13.48 7.58
CA ARG A 29 -7.21 -12.24 7.97
C ARG A 29 -6.09 -11.88 7.00
N ILE A 30 -5.35 -12.86 6.51
CA ILE A 30 -4.29 -12.67 5.50
C ILE A 30 -4.91 -12.23 4.17
N GLU A 31 -5.97 -12.92 3.72
CA GLU A 31 -6.70 -12.56 2.50
C GLU A 31 -7.28 -11.15 2.57
N SER A 32 -7.89 -10.78 3.71
CA SER A 32 -8.38 -9.42 3.94
C SER A 32 -7.27 -8.38 3.83
N LYS A 33 -6.12 -8.62 4.48
CA LYS A 33 -4.98 -7.68 4.41
C LYS A 33 -4.42 -7.55 3.01
N GLU A 34 -4.33 -8.65 2.26
CA GLU A 34 -3.85 -8.60 0.88
C GLU A 34 -4.81 -7.78 0.00
N SER A 35 -6.13 -7.97 0.16
CA SER A 35 -7.13 -7.14 -0.50
C SER A 35 -6.95 -5.65 -0.18
N ASP A 36 -6.72 -5.31 1.09
CA ASP A 36 -6.49 -3.93 1.52
C ASP A 36 -5.26 -3.31 0.84
N TYR A 37 -4.16 -4.07 0.69
CA TYR A 37 -2.97 -3.60 -0.01
C TYR A 37 -3.21 -3.44 -1.51
N GLN A 38 -3.95 -4.33 -2.15
CA GLN A 38 -4.27 -4.20 -3.57
C GLN A 38 -5.10 -2.94 -3.85
N GLU A 39 -6.02 -2.57 -2.95
CA GLU A 39 -6.75 -1.30 -3.03
C GLU A 39 -5.84 -0.09 -2.84
N LEU A 40 -4.89 -0.15 -1.90
CA LEU A 40 -3.91 0.92 -1.68
C LEU A 40 -2.98 1.09 -2.88
N ILE A 41 -2.43 0.00 -3.42
CA ILE A 41 -1.58 0.02 -4.62
C ILE A 41 -2.32 0.66 -5.79
N GLN A 42 -3.61 0.35 -5.97
CA GLN A 42 -4.42 0.97 -7.01
C GLN A 42 -4.52 2.50 -6.82
N LYS A 43 -4.77 2.96 -5.59
CA LYS A 43 -4.80 4.40 -5.27
C LYS A 43 -3.44 5.07 -5.48
N TRP A 44 -2.36 4.42 -5.07
CA TRP A 44 -1.00 4.94 -5.25
C TRP A 44 -0.60 5.03 -6.73
N LEU A 45 -1.00 4.04 -7.53
CA LEU A 45 -0.82 4.04 -8.98
C LEU A 45 -1.57 5.22 -9.61
N GLU A 46 -2.81 5.49 -9.19
CA GLU A 46 -3.57 6.66 -9.65
C GLU A 46 -2.92 7.98 -9.23
N ILE A 47 -2.44 8.09 -7.99
CA ILE A 47 -1.73 9.27 -7.51
C ILE A 47 -0.45 9.51 -8.32
N GLY A 48 0.36 8.48 -8.53
CA GLY A 48 1.61 8.60 -9.31
C GLY A 48 1.36 8.89 -10.79
N ASN A 49 0.33 8.29 -11.41
CA ASN A 49 -0.04 8.61 -12.81
C ASN A 49 -0.55 10.05 -13.00
N ASN A 50 -1.03 10.71 -11.94
CA ASN A 50 -1.39 12.12 -11.96
C ASN A 50 -0.22 13.04 -11.58
N ASN A 51 0.89 12.49 -11.11
CA ASN A 51 2.06 13.27 -10.71
C ASN A 51 2.94 13.61 -11.93
N PRO A 52 3.21 14.90 -12.23
CA PRO A 52 3.97 15.31 -13.41
C PRO A 52 5.40 14.75 -13.48
N TRP A 53 5.99 14.39 -12.34
CA TRP A 53 7.34 13.85 -12.26
C TRP A 53 7.37 12.33 -12.46
N ILE A 54 6.25 11.63 -12.26
CA ILE A 54 6.18 10.16 -12.29
C ILE A 54 5.50 9.66 -13.57
N ARG A 55 4.43 10.34 -14.01
CA ARG A 55 3.49 9.86 -15.05
C ARG A 55 4.12 9.49 -16.39
N ASP A 56 5.30 10.03 -16.68
CA ASP A 56 5.99 9.85 -17.95
C ASP A 56 7.08 8.76 -17.85
N SER A 57 7.10 7.96 -16.77
CA SER A 57 8.04 6.83 -16.65
C SER A 57 7.71 5.72 -17.67
N TYR A 58 8.74 5.21 -18.33
CA TYR A 58 8.58 4.22 -19.40
C TYR A 58 9.61 3.08 -19.37
N ASP A 59 10.67 3.17 -18.57
CA ASP A 59 11.73 2.16 -18.47
C ASP A 59 12.15 1.93 -17.00
N PRO A 60 11.39 1.12 -16.24
CA PRO A 60 10.17 0.40 -16.62
C PRO A 60 8.90 1.30 -16.60
N PRO A 61 7.80 0.87 -17.25
CA PRO A 61 6.52 1.55 -17.13
C PRO A 61 6.01 1.51 -15.68
N PHE A 62 5.31 2.57 -15.25
CA PHE A 62 4.71 2.61 -13.91
C PHE A 62 3.44 1.74 -13.83
N THR A 63 3.56 0.62 -13.14
CA THR A 63 2.48 -0.38 -12.99
C THR A 63 2.39 -0.87 -11.54
N LYS A 64 1.50 -1.82 -11.25
CA LYS A 64 1.39 -2.40 -9.90
C LYS A 64 2.67 -3.12 -9.48
N GLU A 65 3.41 -3.65 -10.44
CA GLU A 65 4.69 -4.34 -10.24
C GLU A 65 5.82 -3.39 -9.84
N SER A 66 5.63 -2.07 -9.96
CA SER A 66 6.58 -1.07 -9.47
C SER A 66 6.63 -0.99 -7.94
N PHE A 67 5.64 -1.56 -7.23
CA PHE A 67 5.53 -1.49 -5.78
C PHE A 67 6.13 -2.72 -5.11
N TYR A 68 7.18 -2.50 -4.33
CA TYR A 68 7.78 -3.52 -3.47
C TYR A 68 7.33 -3.34 -2.03
N ARG A 69 6.81 -4.42 -1.43
CA ARG A 69 6.45 -4.45 -0.02
C ARG A 69 7.68 -4.70 0.83
N CYS A 70 7.92 -3.84 1.80
CA CYS A 70 8.85 -4.10 2.89
C CYS A 70 8.06 -4.64 4.10
N ASP A 71 8.65 -5.59 4.82
CA ASP A 71 8.07 -6.16 6.04
C ASP A 71 8.59 -5.48 7.31
N THR A 72 9.73 -4.79 7.23
CA THR A 72 10.31 -4.04 8.36
C THR A 72 10.74 -2.63 7.97
N LEU A 73 10.88 -1.76 8.97
CA LEU A 73 11.34 -0.39 8.78
C LEU A 73 12.82 -0.36 8.37
N GLU A 74 13.61 -1.32 8.87
CA GLU A 74 15.00 -1.51 8.49
C GLU A 74 15.14 -1.92 7.02
N GLU A 75 14.28 -2.82 6.53
CA GLU A 75 14.25 -3.20 5.12
C GLU A 75 13.85 -2.00 4.25
N LEU A 76 12.79 -1.29 4.62
CA LEU A 76 12.34 -0.09 3.90
C LEU A 76 13.48 0.94 3.79
N TYR A 77 14.12 1.28 4.91
CA TYR A 77 15.24 2.20 4.92
C TYR A 77 16.43 1.69 4.09
N PHE A 78 16.73 0.39 4.18
CA PHE A 78 17.80 -0.23 3.41
C PHE A 78 17.55 -0.15 1.90
N GLU A 79 16.35 -0.49 1.43
CA GLU A 79 16.01 -0.43 0.00
C GLU A 79 16.02 1.01 -0.51
N ILE A 80 15.31 1.91 0.17
CA ILE A 80 15.13 3.29 -0.30
C ILE A 80 16.45 4.09 -0.25
N SER A 81 17.45 3.66 0.52
CA SER A 81 18.78 4.31 0.60
C SER A 81 19.82 3.84 -0.42
N LYS A 82 19.62 2.70 -1.10
CA LYS A 82 20.59 2.18 -2.09
C LYS A 82 20.85 3.11 -3.28
N GLY A 83 19.85 3.92 -3.66
CA GLY A 83 19.88 4.73 -4.87
C GLY A 83 19.93 3.88 -6.16
N ASN A 84 20.20 4.54 -7.29
CA ASN A 84 20.15 3.94 -8.63
C ASN A 84 18.77 3.32 -8.96
N TRP A 85 17.71 3.91 -8.42
CA TRP A 85 16.35 3.50 -8.69
C TRP A 85 15.81 4.18 -9.93
N CYS A 86 15.08 3.44 -10.74
CA CYS A 86 14.32 3.98 -11.86
C CYS A 86 13.23 4.92 -11.35
N LEU A 87 12.82 5.87 -12.20
CA LEU A 87 11.61 6.64 -11.97
C LEU A 87 10.41 5.73 -11.69
N ALA A 88 9.53 6.15 -10.78
CA ALA A 88 8.33 5.43 -10.38
C ALA A 88 8.53 4.10 -9.63
N GLN A 89 9.79 3.66 -9.39
CA GLN A 89 10.05 2.58 -8.44
C GLN A 89 9.47 2.97 -7.07
N ALA A 90 8.74 2.06 -6.44
CA ALA A 90 8.07 2.32 -5.18
C ALA A 90 8.39 1.27 -4.11
N PHE A 91 8.45 1.73 -2.87
CA PHE A 91 8.57 0.92 -1.67
C PHE A 91 7.45 1.27 -0.71
N TYR A 92 6.91 0.30 0.01
CA TYR A 92 5.87 0.58 1.00
C TYR A 92 6.00 -0.31 2.23
N LEU A 93 5.59 0.24 3.37
CA LEU A 93 5.46 -0.47 4.64
C LEU A 93 4.11 -0.08 5.25
N GLY A 94 3.29 -1.09 5.56
CA GLY A 94 1.92 -0.84 6.01
C GLY A 94 1.15 0.03 5.00
N ASN A 95 0.54 1.12 5.48
CA ASN A 95 -0.23 2.03 4.65
C ASN A 95 0.57 3.25 4.13
N ILE A 96 1.91 3.25 4.23
CA ILE A 96 2.74 4.35 3.73
C ILE A 96 3.56 3.87 2.54
N ALA A 97 3.44 4.58 1.41
CA ALA A 97 4.20 4.34 0.19
C ALA A 97 5.15 5.49 -0.11
N PHE A 98 6.27 5.13 -0.73
CA PHE A 98 7.31 6.01 -1.22
C PHE A 98 7.49 5.74 -2.71
N ILE A 99 7.23 6.73 -3.57
CA ILE A 99 7.38 6.59 -5.03
C ILE A 99 8.50 7.50 -5.51
N ASN A 100 9.50 6.93 -6.19
CA ASN A 100 10.62 7.70 -6.70
C ASN A 100 10.16 8.71 -7.77
N GLN A 101 10.49 9.98 -7.58
CA GLN A 101 10.15 11.10 -8.47
C GLN A 101 11.34 11.63 -9.26
N VAL A 102 12.56 11.20 -8.94
CA VAL A 102 13.79 11.65 -9.58
C VAL A 102 14.69 10.45 -9.87
N ASP A 103 15.18 10.34 -11.09
CA ASP A 103 16.10 9.26 -11.48
C ASP A 103 17.27 9.11 -10.50
N GLY A 104 17.58 7.87 -10.15
CA GLY A 104 18.63 7.57 -9.18
C GLY A 104 18.15 7.50 -7.73
N GLY A 105 16.89 7.81 -7.44
CA GLY A 105 16.30 7.64 -6.10
C GLY A 105 16.58 8.78 -5.13
N ASP A 106 16.69 10.01 -5.64
CA ASP A 106 17.01 11.17 -4.81
C ASP A 106 15.78 11.75 -4.09
N GLU A 107 14.62 11.81 -4.75
CA GLU A 107 13.39 12.40 -4.21
C GLU A 107 12.22 11.41 -4.26
N TRP A 108 11.50 11.30 -3.16
CA TRP A 108 10.43 10.31 -2.98
C TRP A 108 9.13 10.97 -2.58
N LEU A 109 8.07 10.77 -3.37
CA LEU A 109 6.70 11.12 -2.99
C LEU A 109 6.26 10.22 -1.84
N VAL A 110 5.84 10.81 -0.74
CA VAL A 110 5.31 10.08 0.42
C VAL A 110 3.79 10.15 0.43
N ILE A 111 3.16 8.99 0.53
CA ILE A 111 1.71 8.82 0.53
C ILE A 111 1.31 7.99 1.76
N ARG A 112 0.37 8.48 2.58
CA ARG A 112 -0.26 7.68 3.63
C ARG A 112 -1.70 7.36 3.26
N GLY A 113 -2.06 6.08 3.17
CA GLY A 113 -3.37 5.66 2.71
C GLY A 113 -3.61 6.17 1.28
N ALA A 114 -4.49 7.16 1.13
CA ALA A 114 -4.77 7.83 -0.15
C ALA A 114 -4.30 9.30 -0.19
N LEU A 115 -3.54 9.74 0.81
CA LEU A 115 -3.11 11.13 0.99
C LEU A 115 -1.64 11.30 0.60
N PRO A 116 -1.32 11.84 -0.58
CA PRO A 116 0.02 12.35 -0.86
C PRO A 116 0.22 13.65 -0.08
N PHE A 117 1.33 13.80 0.64
CA PHE A 117 1.52 14.96 1.51
C PHE A 117 2.90 15.63 1.42
N GLU A 118 3.98 14.89 1.13
CA GLU A 118 5.32 15.48 1.07
C GLU A 118 6.24 14.73 0.08
N SER A 119 7.34 15.39 -0.31
CA SER A 119 8.47 14.78 -1.02
C SER A 119 9.70 14.82 -0.11
N ILE A 120 10.42 13.69 0.01
CA ILE A 120 11.61 13.60 0.87
C ILE A 120 12.88 13.20 0.13
N THR A 121 14.01 13.76 0.55
CA THR A 121 15.36 13.31 0.16
C THR A 121 15.88 12.26 1.14
N VAL A 122 15.69 10.97 0.86
CA VAL A 122 16.08 9.88 1.79
C VAL A 122 17.57 9.88 2.11
N ARG A 123 18.43 10.23 1.14
CA ARG A 123 19.90 10.28 1.34
C ARG A 123 20.36 11.21 2.47
N ARG A 124 19.49 12.11 2.95
CA ARG A 124 19.80 13.00 4.07
C ARG A 124 19.48 12.40 5.43
N PHE A 125 18.71 11.33 5.47
CA PHE A 125 18.33 10.69 6.72
C PHE A 125 19.42 9.73 7.19
N LYS A 126 19.72 9.78 8.48
CA LYS A 126 20.27 8.66 9.21
C LYS A 126 19.17 7.63 9.52
N PRO A 127 19.51 6.37 9.86
CA PRO A 127 18.51 5.34 10.15
C PRO A 127 17.51 5.73 11.24
N ASP A 128 17.99 6.38 12.31
CA ASP A 128 17.16 6.84 13.43
C ASP A 128 16.27 8.03 13.03
N GLU A 129 16.78 8.94 12.19
CA GLU A 129 15.99 10.07 11.66
C GLU A 129 14.87 9.57 10.76
N PHE A 130 15.14 8.58 9.88
CA PHE A 130 14.13 7.98 9.02
C PHE A 130 13.07 7.26 9.85
N SER A 131 13.52 6.54 10.88
CA SER A 131 12.60 5.84 11.79
C SER A 131 11.71 6.81 12.56
N ASN A 132 12.26 7.93 13.02
CA ASN A 132 11.50 8.99 13.67
C ASN A 132 10.51 9.65 12.71
N PHE A 133 10.93 9.95 11.47
CA PHE A 133 10.04 10.47 10.43
C PHE A 133 8.86 9.54 10.18
N TYR A 134 9.12 8.26 9.91
CA TYR A 134 8.08 7.26 9.68
C TYR A 134 7.12 7.17 10.87
N ASN A 135 7.66 7.16 12.09
CA ASN A 135 6.87 7.13 13.32
C ASN A 135 5.98 8.37 13.54
N ARG A 136 6.37 9.54 13.03
CA ARG A 136 5.52 10.74 13.05
C ARG A 136 4.42 10.62 12.00
N CYS A 137 4.76 10.16 10.80
CA CYS A 137 3.79 9.95 9.71
C CYS A 137 2.65 9.00 10.09
N ILE A 138 2.93 7.91 10.81
CA ILE A 138 1.89 6.95 11.24
C ILE A 138 1.01 7.50 12.38
N LYS A 139 1.49 8.47 13.16
CA LYS A 139 0.78 9.01 14.34
C LYS A 139 -0.04 10.26 14.02
N ALA A 140 0.37 11.02 13.02
CA ALA A 140 -0.23 12.28 12.64
C ALA A 140 -1.71 12.13 12.24
N THR A 141 -2.51 13.18 12.32
CA THR A 141 -3.82 13.23 11.64
C THR A 141 -3.64 13.51 10.14
N ASP A 142 -4.71 13.42 9.34
CA ASP A 142 -4.63 13.77 7.92
C ASP A 142 -4.39 15.28 7.74
N GLU A 143 -4.95 16.11 8.63
CA GLU A 143 -4.71 17.55 8.67
C GLU A 143 -3.25 17.88 9.00
N GLU A 144 -2.67 17.26 10.04
CA GLU A 144 -1.27 17.46 10.40
C GLU A 144 -0.31 17.09 9.26
N LEU A 145 -0.59 16.00 8.53
CA LEU A 145 0.18 15.64 7.33
C LEU A 145 0.00 16.68 6.21
N THR A 146 -1.23 17.13 5.96
CA THR A 146 -1.52 18.11 4.90
C THR A 146 -0.87 19.46 5.17
N GLU A 147 -0.81 19.86 6.44
CA GLU A 147 -0.20 21.13 6.89
C GLU A 147 1.30 21.02 7.19
N LEU A 148 1.88 19.82 7.07
CA LEU A 148 3.29 19.51 7.37
C LEU A 148 3.69 19.86 8.82
N MET A 149 2.79 19.63 9.79
CA MET A 149 2.98 19.91 11.21
C MET A 149 3.02 18.63 12.06
N TYR A 150 3.94 17.71 11.76
CA TYR A 150 3.95 16.37 12.35
C TYR A 150 5.33 15.84 12.80
#